data_AF-A0A183B8H2-F1
#
_entry.id   AF-A0A183B8H2-F1
#
_cell.length_a   1.000
_cell.length_b   1.000
_cell.length_c   1.000
_cell.angle_alpha   90.00
_cell.angle_beta   90.00
_cell.angle_gamma   90.00
#
_symmetry.space_group_name_H-M   'P 1'
#
loop_
_entity.id
_entity.type
_entity.pdbx_description
1 polymer ?
#
loop_
_entity_poly.entity_id
_entity_poly.type
_entity_poly.pdbx_seq_one_letter_code
_entity_poly.pdbx_strand_id
1 'polypeptide(L)' 'MLGADESTVDLSPEDRTNEIFEKMDSNADGVLTREEFMNGCMADKQLYSMLLADEPAE' A
#
# COMPACT_ATOMS: atom_id res chain seq x y z
N MET A 1 -25.11 23.32 -5.69
CA MET A 1 -23.88 23.12 -6.46
C MET A 1 -23.16 21.94 -5.83
N LEU A 2 -23.51 20.72 -6.23
CA LEU A 2 -22.83 19.49 -5.78
C LEU A 2 -21.59 19.35 -6.67
N GLY A 3 -20.42 19.72 -6.14
CA GLY A 3 -19.15 19.67 -6.86
C GLY A 3 -18.36 18.43 -6.47
N ALA A 4 -17.97 17.66 -7.49
CA ALA A 4 -16.86 16.69 -7.57
C ALA A 4 -16.68 15.76 -6.36
N ASP A 5 -17.12 14.50 -6.40
CA ASP A 5 -16.42 13.41 -7.12
C ASP A 5 -14.89 13.49 -6.98
N GLU A 6 -14.40 13.53 -5.74
CA GLU A 6 -13.12 12.89 -5.43
C GLU A 6 -13.43 11.43 -5.12
N SER A 7 -13.19 10.59 -6.12
CA SER A 7 -13.20 9.14 -6.01
C SER A 7 -12.19 8.67 -4.95
N THR A 8 -12.53 8.81 -3.67
CA THR A 8 -12.14 7.84 -2.67
C THR A 8 -12.90 6.58 -3.04
N VAL A 9 -12.36 5.84 -4.01
CA VAL A 9 -12.83 4.51 -4.32
C VAL A 9 -12.88 3.81 -2.95
N ASP A 10 -14.08 3.38 -2.53
CA ASP A 10 -14.32 2.49 -1.40
C ASP A 10 -13.66 1.13 -1.71
N LEU A 11 -12.36 1.15 -1.99
CA LEU A 11 -11.52 -0.01 -2.02
C LEU A 11 -11.46 -0.46 -0.58
N SER A 12 -12.00 -1.66 -0.36
CA SER A 12 -11.90 -2.30 0.93
C SER A 12 -10.42 -2.34 1.35
N PRO A 13 -10.12 -2.37 2.65
CA PRO A 13 -8.74 -2.54 3.11
C PRO A 13 -8.03 -3.70 2.41
N GLU A 14 -8.79 -4.77 2.11
CA GLU A 14 -8.33 -5.95 1.38
C GLU A 14 -7.93 -5.63 -0.06
N ASP A 15 -8.75 -4.89 -0.81
CA ASP A 15 -8.42 -4.48 -2.19
C ASP A 15 -7.18 -3.57 -2.22
N ARG A 16 -7.08 -2.63 -1.28
CA ARG A 16 -5.91 -1.74 -1.17
C ARG A 16 -4.65 -2.53 -0.84
N THR A 17 -4.74 -3.48 0.08
CA THR A 17 -3.62 -4.37 0.41
C THR A 17 -3.22 -5.22 -0.79
N ASN A 18 -4.18 -5.72 -1.58
CA ASN A 18 -3.89 -6.51 -2.78
C ASN A 18 -3.18 -5.67 -3.85
N GLU A 19 -3.65 -4.46 -4.16
CA GLU A 19 -2.98 -3.58 -5.12
C GLU A 19 -1.54 -3.22 -4.71
N ILE A 20 -1.35 -3.04 -3.40
CA ILE A 20 -0.05 -2.77 -2.79
C ILE A 20 0.86 -3.99 -2.89
N PHE A 21 0.33 -5.17 -2.58
CA PHE A 21 1.04 -6.43 -2.60
C PHE A 21 1.49 -6.77 -4.03
N GLU A 22 0.59 -6.66 -5.01
CA GLU A 22 0.90 -6.88 -6.43
C GLU A 22 1.97 -5.93 -6.96
N LYS A 23 2.02 -4.69 -6.47
CA LYS A 23 3.07 -3.73 -6.84
C LYS A 23 4.43 -4.05 -6.21
N MET A 24 4.42 -4.70 -5.05
CA MET A 24 5.63 -5.01 -4.29
C MET A 24 6.22 -6.37 -4.70
N ASP A 25 5.36 -7.34 -5.02
CA ASP A 25 5.70 -8.67 -5.51
C ASP A 25 6.15 -8.59 -6.98
N SER A 26 7.44 -8.25 -7.15
CA SER A 26 8.03 -8.01 -8.47
C SER A 26 8.12 -9.28 -9.32
N ASN A 27 8.11 -10.46 -8.68
CA ASN A 27 8.23 -11.74 -9.35
C ASN A 27 6.87 -12.44 -9.53
N ALA A 28 5.80 -11.92 -8.89
CA ALA A 28 4.44 -12.42 -8.91
C ALA A 28 4.32 -13.90 -8.46
N ASP A 29 5.15 -14.31 -7.50
CA ASP A 29 5.12 -15.65 -6.90
C ASP A 29 4.11 -15.77 -5.75
N GLY A 30 3.47 -14.67 -5.36
CA GLY A 30 2.49 -14.59 -4.29
C GLY A 30 3.12 -14.48 -2.91
N VAL A 31 4.44 -14.26 -2.79
CA VAL A 31 5.15 -14.04 -1.53
C VAL A 31 6.09 -12.85 -1.59
N LEU A 32 6.09 -12.02 -0.54
CA LEU A 32 7.06 -10.94 -0.44
C LEU A 32 8.33 -11.43 0.25
N THR A 33 9.42 -11.50 -0.48
CA THR A 33 10.74 -11.67 0.13
C THR A 33 11.13 -10.42 0.91
N ARG A 34 12.07 -10.57 1.84
CA ARG A 34 12.59 -9.45 2.63
C ARG A 34 13.16 -8.33 1.73
N GLU A 35 13.74 -8.70 0.59
CA GLU A 35 14.32 -7.76 -0.37
C GLU A 35 13.23 -7.01 -1.15
N GLU A 36 12.21 -7.72 -1.65
CA GLU A 36 11.03 -7.11 -2.29
C GLU A 36 10.29 -6.19 -1.32
N PHE A 37 10.15 -6.60 -0.07
CA PHE A 37 9.53 -5.79 0.97
C PHE A 37 10.30 -4.49 1.25
N MET A 38 11.62 -4.60 1.46
CA MET A 38 12.46 -3.41 1.68
C MET A 38 12.47 -2.48 0.46
N ASN A 39 12.61 -3.03 -0.74
CA ASN A 39 12.60 -2.26 -1.98
C ASN A 39 11.25 -1.60 -2.21
N GLY A 40 10.14 -2.29 -1.96
CA GLY A 40 8.79 -1.74 -2.08
C GLY A 40 8.52 -0.62 -1.07
N CYS A 41 8.92 -0.79 0.18
CA CYS A 41 8.79 0.25 1.21
C CYS A 41 9.66 1.48 0.89
N MET A 42 10.85 1.30 0.31
CA MET A 42 11.71 2.40 -0.10
C MET A 42 11.21 3.10 -1.38
N ALA A 43 10.61 2.35 -2.30
CA ALA A 43 10.06 2.86 -3.54
C ALA A 43 8.77 3.64 -3.32
N ASP A 44 7.94 3.22 -2.36
CA ASP A 44 6.65 3.83 -2.09
C ASP A 44 6.52 4.31 -0.63
N LYS A 45 6.69 5.62 -0.45
CA LYS A 45 6.54 6.28 0.86
C LYS A 45 5.11 6.23 1.42
N GLN A 46 4.09 6.15 0.56
CA GLN A 46 2.70 6.03 1.03
C GLN A 46 2.49 4.65 1.63
N LEU A 47 3.00 3.62 0.95
CA LEU A 47 2.99 2.24 1.40
C LEU A 47 3.75 2.07 2.74
N TYR A 48 4.93 2.69 2.85
CA TYR A 48 5.68 2.77 4.11
C TYR A 48 4.90 3.47 5.22
N SER A 49 4.26 4.60 4.92
CA SER A 49 3.41 5.32 5.88
C SER A 49 2.18 4.53 6.30
N MET A 50 1.60 3.70 5.41
CA MET A 50 0.48 2.82 5.76
C MET A 50 0.92 1.69 6.69
N LEU A 51 2.09 1.10 6.45
CA LEU A 51 2.67 0.06 7.31
C LEU A 51 3.07 0.61 8.69
N LEU A 52 3.49 1.88 8.76
CA LEU A 52 3.86 2.56 10.00
C LEU A 52 2.73 3.29 10.70
N ALA A 53 1.52 3.34 10.13
CA ALA A 53 0.40 4.14 10.65
C ALA A 53 -0.09 3.71 12.05
N ASP A 54 0.51 2.68 12.66
CA ASP A 54 0.22 2.21 14.01
C ASP A 54 1.32 2.54 15.05
N GLU A 55 2.36 3.33 14.71
CA GLU A 55 3.26 3.87 15.74
C GLU A 55 2.54 4.98 16.53
N PRO A 56 2.29 4.81 17.85
CA PRO A 56 1.91 5.94 18.68
C PRO A 56 3.09 6.92 18.68
N ALA A 57 2.85 8.13 18.20
CA ALA A 57 3.82 9.22 18.34
C ALA A 57 4.15 9.39 19.84
N GLU A 58 5.37 9.04 20.25
CA GLU A 58 6.00 9.50 21.50
C GLU A 58 6.81 10.76 21.26
#